data_AF-A0A1F8XV79-F1
#
_entry.id   AF-A0A1F8XV79-F1
#
_cell.length_a   1.000
_cell.length_b   1.000
_cell.length_c   1.000
_cell.angle_alpha   90.00
_cell.angle_beta   90.00
_cell.angle_gamma   90.00
#
_symmetry.space_group_name_H-M   'P 1'
#
loop_
_entity.id
_entity.type
_entity.pdbx_description
1 polymer ?
#
loop_
_entity_poly.entity_id
_entity_poly.type
_entity_poly.pdbx_seq_one_letter_code
_entity_poly.pdbx_strand_id
1 'polypeptide(L)'
;MDTDSASSKVERDDPATITEIMTLLGPKFKFPKSGVIRPGIMVPKSSCSASDVELYKTLAAQGKTWDEIEAKLGTDGGGRAKLIPKNVDYFSVFPGDCVNPENAHKLTQLYADGDGKLRSFPVVFPMNEWWNIVPHSLICYGSAGLKYKSDFKLVKEKNGDGLDAESICTYPLDLKPGIKVFGGRAWDERPCDPATCVEYQSGECAFRGAVQFYIPGISGAGLWMLPTSSWYSLVDIKSSLELVSRITGGRLSGTFGGKSIFRIRKVNEEVSRIDPKTGKSVKTSQWLIKLEADVDMTALAARYESGNLLSAGFAAANMLAPSNASFVSEKREPVEEVPNFEREKPANHEKNNADLNGNGTGKVEPTETFGTASVPDTVPEEKDVEKKLSSTAELLWKSLAGVCKSKTEIKERLHKLCGADSFYALTNEQARQALNKLTEQMLNRY
;
A
#
# COMPACT_ATOMS: atom_id res chain seq x y z
N MET A 1 -30.52 12.14 -1.30
CA MET A 1 -29.71 12.96 -0.36
C MET A 1 -28.47 12.13 -0.08
N ASP A 2 -27.50 12.27 -0.96
CA ASP A 2 -26.73 11.09 -1.37
C ASP A 2 -25.33 11.19 -0.77
N THR A 3 -25.18 10.59 0.40
CA THR A 3 -23.93 10.59 1.19
C THR A 3 -22.94 9.56 0.66
N ASP A 4 -22.66 9.63 -0.64
CA ASP A 4 -21.67 8.79 -1.30
C ASP A 4 -20.27 9.30 -0.94
N SER A 5 -19.74 8.77 0.17
CA SER A 5 -18.38 9.07 0.60
C SER A 5 -17.40 8.54 -0.45
N ALA A 6 -16.50 9.39 -0.95
CA ALA A 6 -15.50 9.00 -1.96
C ALA A 6 -14.64 7.79 -1.56
N SER A 7 -14.60 7.44 -0.27
CA SER A 7 -13.98 6.20 0.24
C SER A 7 -14.63 4.91 -0.28
N SER A 8 -15.88 4.92 -0.75
CA SER A 8 -16.58 3.73 -1.26
C SER A 8 -16.10 3.27 -2.64
N LYS A 9 -15.41 4.14 -3.39
CA LYS A 9 -14.94 3.88 -4.75
C LYS A 9 -13.55 3.21 -4.83
N VAL A 10 -12.86 2.99 -3.71
CA VAL A 10 -11.47 2.48 -3.71
C VAL A 10 -11.45 0.94 -3.70
N GLU A 11 -12.00 0.33 -4.75
CA GLU A 11 -11.70 -1.04 -5.14
C GLU A 11 -11.27 -1.10 -6.62
N ARG A 12 -10.17 -1.82 -6.87
CA ARG A 12 -9.51 -2.10 -8.17
C ARG A 12 -8.59 -1.00 -8.68
N ASP A 13 -7.46 -1.45 -9.24
CA ASP A 13 -6.39 -0.65 -9.84
C ASP A 13 -6.77 -0.09 -11.23
N ASP A 14 -7.90 0.62 -11.31
CA ASP A 14 -8.26 1.37 -12.52
C ASP A 14 -7.57 2.76 -12.51
N PRO A 15 -6.65 3.06 -13.45
CA PRO A 15 -6.01 4.37 -13.53
C PRO A 15 -7.00 5.52 -13.79
N ALA A 16 -8.21 5.24 -14.29
CA ALA A 16 -9.27 6.26 -14.39
C ALA A 16 -9.75 6.72 -13.01
N THR A 17 -9.94 5.81 -12.05
CA THR A 17 -10.38 6.14 -10.68
C THR A 17 -9.31 6.90 -9.91
N ILE A 18 -8.02 6.60 -10.13
CA ILE A 18 -6.91 7.38 -9.59
C ILE A 18 -6.96 8.82 -10.12
N THR A 19 -7.38 9.01 -11.38
CA THR A 19 -7.52 10.33 -12.00
C THR A 19 -8.70 11.13 -11.43
N GLU A 20 -9.84 10.50 -11.11
CA GLU A 20 -10.97 11.19 -10.42
C GLU A 20 -10.58 11.73 -9.03
N ILE A 21 -9.60 11.12 -8.34
CA ILE A 21 -9.20 11.49 -6.96
C ILE A 21 -7.98 12.45 -6.97
N MET A 22 -7.58 12.99 -8.14
CA MET A 22 -6.53 14.02 -8.25
C MET A 22 -6.99 15.40 -7.75
N THR A 23 -7.19 15.53 -6.44
CA THR A 23 -7.43 16.83 -5.81
C THR A 23 -6.22 17.77 -5.99
N LEU A 24 -6.47 19.09 -5.96
CA LEU A 24 -5.43 20.12 -6.08
C LEU A 24 -4.33 20.04 -4.99
N LEU A 25 -4.59 19.32 -3.89
CA LEU A 25 -3.65 19.10 -2.79
C LEU A 25 -2.78 17.84 -3.00
N GLY A 26 -3.13 17.00 -3.98
CA GLY A 26 -2.48 15.72 -4.27
C GLY A 26 -2.66 14.65 -3.18
N PRO A 27 -2.02 13.48 -3.33
CA PRO A 27 -2.13 12.38 -2.37
C PRO A 27 -1.32 12.59 -1.08
N LYS A 28 -0.58 13.70 -0.94
CA LYS A 28 0.41 13.92 0.14
C LYS A 28 -0.25 14.49 1.41
N PHE A 29 -1.09 13.67 2.06
CA PHE A 29 -1.66 13.99 3.36
C PHE A 29 -0.56 14.13 4.44
N LYS A 30 -0.66 15.16 5.29
CA LYS A 30 0.25 15.37 6.43
C LYS A 30 -0.54 15.22 7.72
N PHE A 31 -0.15 14.26 8.55
CA PHE A 31 -0.75 14.09 9.86
C PHE A 31 -0.36 15.23 10.80
N PRO A 32 -1.31 15.78 11.59
CA PRO A 32 -0.97 16.69 12.67
C PRO A 32 -0.16 15.94 13.75
N LYS A 33 0.92 16.56 14.25
CA LYS A 33 1.74 16.00 15.34
C LYS A 33 1.03 16.20 16.68
N SER A 34 0.80 15.16 17.47
CA SER A 34 0.35 15.28 18.87
C SER A 34 1.53 15.44 19.84
N GLY A 35 2.64 14.76 19.59
CA GLY A 35 3.85 14.83 20.43
C GLY A 35 5.06 14.13 19.83
N VAL A 36 6.20 14.23 20.52
CA VAL A 36 7.45 13.54 20.17
C VAL A 36 7.90 12.70 21.35
N ILE A 37 8.18 11.43 21.10
CA ILE A 37 8.98 10.59 21.99
C ILE A 37 10.40 10.61 21.42
N ARG A 38 11.39 11.03 22.22
CA ARG A 38 12.79 11.11 21.80
C ARG A 38 13.50 9.76 22.11
N PRO A 39 14.39 9.27 21.23
CA PRO A 39 14.92 7.89 21.27
C PRO A 39 16.03 7.62 22.31
N GLY A 40 16.27 8.54 23.25
CA GLY A 40 17.37 8.49 24.22
C GLY A 40 17.44 9.77 25.03
N ILE A 41 18.66 10.26 25.33
CA ILE A 41 18.88 11.59 25.94
C ILE A 41 19.96 12.39 25.20
N MET A 42 19.93 13.72 25.34
CA MET A 42 21.10 14.57 25.13
C MET A 42 21.86 14.74 26.45
N VAL A 43 23.19 14.91 26.40
CA VAL A 43 24.04 15.25 27.54
C VAL A 43 25.08 16.30 27.16
N PRO A 44 25.54 17.17 28.08
CA PRO A 44 26.67 18.06 27.82
C PRO A 44 27.94 17.30 27.45
N LYS A 45 28.76 17.87 26.56
CA LYS A 45 30.12 17.39 26.29
C LYS A 45 30.99 17.45 27.56
N SER A 46 31.99 16.58 27.64
CA SER A 46 33.02 16.64 28.68
C SER A 46 33.86 17.92 28.66
N SER A 47 33.81 18.69 27.58
CA SER A 47 34.45 20.00 27.41
C SER A 47 33.57 21.19 27.80
N CYS A 48 32.36 20.97 28.32
CA CYS A 48 31.48 22.04 28.79
C CYS A 48 31.97 22.61 30.13
N SER A 49 31.71 23.90 30.38
CA SER A 49 32.03 24.54 31.65
C SER A 49 31.11 24.06 32.78
N ALA A 50 31.51 24.26 34.03
CA ALA A 50 30.68 23.90 35.19
C ALA A 50 29.31 24.64 35.16
N SER A 51 29.29 25.90 34.74
CA SER A 51 28.07 26.70 34.59
C SER A 51 27.21 26.25 33.40
N ASP A 52 27.79 25.78 32.28
CA ASP A 52 27.01 25.11 31.21
C ASP A 52 26.29 23.87 31.74
N VAL A 53 26.97 23.07 32.56
CA VAL A 53 26.41 21.82 33.14
C VAL A 53 25.32 22.13 34.18
N GLU A 54 25.46 23.20 34.96
CA GLU A 54 24.46 23.66 35.92
C GLU A 54 23.24 24.29 35.23
N LEU A 55 23.44 25.10 34.19
CA LEU A 55 22.37 25.63 33.35
C LEU A 55 21.62 24.50 32.63
N TYR A 56 22.32 23.50 32.10
CA TYR A 56 21.72 22.29 31.53
C TYR A 56 20.81 21.58 32.54
N LYS A 57 21.31 21.29 33.77
CA LYS A 57 20.52 20.65 34.83
C LYS A 57 19.26 21.45 35.17
N THR A 58 19.41 22.77 35.31
CA THR A 58 18.32 23.68 35.67
C THR A 58 17.22 23.69 34.60
N LEU A 59 17.59 23.78 33.31
CA LEU A 59 16.61 23.78 32.22
C LEU A 59 15.97 22.39 32.01
N ALA A 60 16.73 21.31 32.17
CA ALA A 60 16.19 19.95 32.11
C ALA A 60 15.18 19.69 33.23
N ALA A 61 15.43 20.18 34.46
CA ALA A 61 14.48 20.13 35.58
C ALA A 61 13.21 20.98 35.34
N GLN A 62 13.30 22.04 34.53
CA GLN A 62 12.15 22.82 34.05
C GLN A 62 11.38 22.15 32.90
N GLY A 63 11.71 20.91 32.53
CA GLY A 63 11.03 20.18 31.44
C GLY A 63 11.26 20.75 30.05
N LYS A 64 12.32 21.55 29.86
CA LYS A 64 12.65 22.20 28.57
C LYS A 64 13.10 21.19 27.52
N THR A 65 12.72 21.44 26.27
CA THR A 65 13.16 20.63 25.13
C THR A 65 14.66 20.81 24.89
N TRP A 66 15.33 19.82 24.31
CA TRP A 66 16.76 19.95 24.02
C TRP A 66 17.06 21.08 23.03
N ASP A 67 16.15 21.35 22.10
CA ASP A 67 16.29 22.42 21.12
C ASP A 67 16.29 23.82 21.81
N GLU A 68 15.46 24.02 22.85
CA GLU A 68 15.52 25.20 23.72
C GLU A 68 16.79 25.26 24.60
N ILE A 69 17.30 24.10 25.03
CA ILE A 69 18.50 24.00 25.87
C ILE A 69 19.76 24.29 25.05
N GLU A 70 19.89 23.75 23.84
CA GLU A 70 20.98 24.06 22.91
C GLU A 70 20.98 25.54 22.52
N ALA A 71 19.80 26.13 22.26
CA ALA A 71 19.68 27.56 21.98
C ALA A 71 20.15 28.46 23.16
N LYS A 72 19.98 28.01 24.42
CA LYS A 72 20.45 28.73 25.61
C LYS A 72 21.91 28.47 25.98
N LEU A 73 22.42 27.27 25.73
CA LEU A 73 23.83 26.92 25.95
C LEU A 73 24.73 27.51 24.87
N GLY A 74 24.23 27.64 23.63
CA GLY A 74 24.99 28.07 22.47
C GLY A 74 26.02 27.03 22.01
N THR A 75 26.98 27.49 21.21
CA THR A 75 28.05 26.67 20.64
C THR A 75 29.27 26.58 21.56
N ASP A 76 30.06 25.52 21.38
CA ASP A 76 31.44 25.45 21.86
C ASP A 76 32.37 26.38 21.06
N GLY A 77 33.62 26.52 21.49
CA GLY A 77 34.63 27.35 20.81
C GLY A 77 35.01 26.89 19.39
N GLY A 78 34.50 25.72 18.94
CA GLY A 78 34.60 25.25 17.56
C GLY A 78 33.32 25.44 16.74
N GLY A 79 32.34 26.22 17.24
CA GLY A 79 31.08 26.51 16.55
C GLY A 79 30.07 25.36 16.56
N ARG A 80 30.24 24.34 17.40
CA ARG A 80 29.39 23.13 17.42
C ARG A 80 28.47 23.13 18.65
N ALA A 81 27.29 22.51 18.56
CA ALA A 81 26.36 22.40 19.69
C ALA A 81 27.03 21.80 20.94
N LYS A 82 26.77 22.36 22.14
CA LYS A 82 27.40 21.90 23.40
C LYS A 82 26.88 20.54 23.90
N LEU A 83 25.72 20.09 23.46
CA LEU A 83 25.20 18.77 23.78
C LEU A 83 25.64 17.71 22.77
N ILE A 84 25.54 16.44 23.18
CA ILE A 84 25.70 15.24 22.34
C ILE A 84 24.63 14.20 22.68
N PRO A 85 24.13 13.43 21.70
CA PRO A 85 23.18 12.35 21.95
C PRO A 85 23.88 11.17 22.65
N LYS A 86 23.25 10.65 23.70
CA LYS A 86 23.68 9.45 24.43
C LYS A 86 22.63 8.34 24.25
N ASN A 87 23.11 7.18 23.80
CA ASN A 87 22.31 5.96 23.72
C ASN A 87 22.05 5.41 25.14
N VAL A 88 20.77 5.16 25.47
CA VAL A 88 20.29 4.73 26.79
C VAL A 88 19.12 3.74 26.67
N ASP A 89 18.82 3.06 27.77
CA ASP A 89 17.82 2.00 27.92
C ASP A 89 16.36 2.46 27.90
N TYR A 90 16.11 3.77 27.80
CA TYR A 90 14.78 4.37 27.85
C TYR A 90 14.54 5.43 26.78
N PHE A 91 13.27 5.81 26.61
CA PHE A 91 12.79 6.92 25.80
C PHE A 91 12.55 8.15 26.68
N SER A 92 12.76 9.34 26.12
CA SER A 92 12.43 10.61 26.81
C SER A 92 11.21 11.26 26.19
N VAL A 93 10.36 11.87 27.01
CA VAL A 93 9.25 12.73 26.58
C VAL A 93 9.32 14.02 27.39
N PHE A 94 9.06 15.16 26.73
CA PHE A 94 9.03 16.47 27.38
C PHE A 94 7.66 17.12 27.17
N PRO A 95 7.13 17.88 28.15
CA PRO A 95 5.88 18.60 27.98
C PRO A 95 5.93 19.56 26.77
N GLY A 96 7.07 20.22 26.55
CA GLY A 96 7.29 21.09 25.38
C GLY A 96 7.44 20.38 24.03
N ASP A 97 7.60 19.06 24.00
CA ASP A 97 7.58 18.27 22.74
C ASP A 97 6.14 17.98 22.26
N CYS A 98 5.15 18.19 23.12
CA CYS A 98 3.75 17.83 22.96
C CYS A 98 2.87 19.05 22.67
N VAL A 99 1.81 18.87 21.87
CA VAL A 99 0.80 19.93 21.63
C VAL A 99 -0.08 20.14 22.86
N ASN A 100 -0.34 19.06 23.62
CA ASN A 100 -0.85 19.14 24.98
C ASN A 100 0.26 18.71 25.96
N PRO A 101 0.83 19.62 26.77
CA PRO A 101 1.87 19.31 27.75
C PRO A 101 1.50 18.14 28.70
N GLU A 102 0.24 18.07 29.14
CA GLU A 102 -0.25 17.02 30.05
C GLU A 102 -0.11 15.61 29.47
N ASN A 103 -0.09 15.46 28.14
CA ASN A 103 0.07 14.15 27.52
C ASN A 103 1.45 13.53 27.81
N ALA A 104 2.50 14.33 28.09
CA ALA A 104 3.81 13.81 28.51
C ALA A 104 3.74 13.16 29.90
N HIS A 105 3.02 13.80 30.82
CA HIS A 105 2.78 13.29 32.17
C HIS A 105 1.90 12.04 32.12
N LYS A 106 0.81 12.06 31.35
CA LYS A 106 -0.09 10.91 31.15
C LYS A 106 0.60 9.71 30.50
N LEU A 107 1.49 9.94 29.53
CA LEU A 107 2.30 8.89 28.90
C LEU A 107 3.21 8.19 29.92
N THR A 108 3.87 8.98 30.77
CA THR A 108 4.74 8.48 31.84
C THR A 108 3.91 7.71 32.89
N GLN A 109 2.77 8.25 33.30
CA GLN A 109 1.85 7.63 34.27
C GLN A 109 1.31 6.27 33.81
N LEU A 110 1.08 6.08 32.51
CA LEU A 110 0.51 4.84 31.96
C LEU A 110 1.56 3.75 31.65
N TYR A 111 2.78 4.14 31.25
CA TYR A 111 3.74 3.21 30.62
C TYR A 111 5.21 3.36 31.06
N ALA A 112 5.54 4.20 32.05
CA ALA A 112 6.85 4.16 32.66
C ALA A 112 6.98 2.95 33.62
N ASP A 113 8.20 2.42 33.72
CA ASP A 113 8.55 1.42 34.72
C ASP A 113 8.61 2.04 36.13
N GLY A 114 8.76 1.21 37.16
CA GLY A 114 8.82 1.66 38.57
C GLY A 114 9.96 2.61 38.92
N ASP A 115 10.96 2.80 38.05
CA ASP A 115 12.02 3.83 38.19
C ASP A 115 11.71 5.13 37.42
N GLY A 116 10.46 5.31 36.97
CA GLY A 116 9.96 6.50 36.27
C GLY A 116 10.39 6.61 34.80
N LYS A 117 11.03 5.58 34.24
CA LYS A 117 11.54 5.61 32.85
C LYS A 117 10.62 4.88 31.89
N LEU A 118 10.36 5.50 30.74
CA LEU A 118 9.61 4.91 29.64
C LEU A 118 10.51 3.98 28.82
N ARG A 119 10.58 2.68 29.14
CA ARG A 119 11.32 1.70 28.31
C ARG A 119 10.48 1.05 27.23
N SER A 120 9.17 1.00 27.40
CA SER A 120 8.29 0.27 26.49
C SER A 120 6.81 0.66 26.60
N PHE A 121 6.15 0.88 25.46
CA PHE A 121 4.75 1.31 25.40
C PHE A 121 4.00 0.71 24.19
N PRO A 122 2.68 0.48 24.30
CA PRO A 122 1.84 -0.01 23.21
C PRO A 122 1.63 1.05 22.14
N VAL A 123 1.49 0.64 20.87
CA VAL A 123 1.20 1.53 19.75
C VAL A 123 0.11 0.98 18.84
N VAL A 124 -0.65 1.89 18.23
CA VAL A 124 -1.67 1.60 17.21
C VAL A 124 -1.36 2.41 15.97
N PHE A 125 -1.24 1.76 14.81
CA PHE A 125 -0.91 2.45 13.57
C PHE A 125 -2.15 3.03 12.88
N PRO A 126 -2.05 4.22 12.27
CA PRO A 126 -3.15 4.85 11.54
C PRO A 126 -3.41 4.24 10.16
N MET A 127 -2.41 3.55 9.59
CA MET A 127 -2.34 3.16 8.19
C MET A 127 -1.92 1.70 8.02
N ASN A 128 -2.08 1.18 6.81
CA ASN A 128 -1.65 -0.18 6.45
C ASN A 128 -0.29 -0.20 5.74
N GLU A 129 0.13 0.93 5.18
CA GLU A 129 1.36 1.03 4.40
C GLU A 129 2.55 1.28 5.33
N TRP A 130 3.48 0.32 5.41
CA TRP A 130 4.63 0.41 6.33
C TRP A 130 5.51 1.64 6.06
N TRP A 131 5.57 2.15 4.83
CA TRP A 131 6.30 3.38 4.47
C TRP A 131 5.62 4.67 4.96
N ASN A 132 4.30 4.67 5.15
CA ASN A 132 3.56 5.76 5.78
C ASN A 132 3.71 5.72 7.31
N ILE A 133 3.85 4.52 7.89
CA ILE A 133 4.16 4.31 9.32
C ILE A 133 5.62 4.69 9.63
N VAL A 134 6.56 4.38 8.73
CA VAL A 134 8.00 4.55 8.93
C VAL A 134 8.64 5.34 7.76
N PRO A 135 8.25 6.61 7.51
CA PRO A 135 8.90 7.42 6.50
C PRO A 135 10.35 7.72 6.90
N HIS A 136 11.26 7.45 5.97
CA HIS A 136 12.70 7.59 6.13
C HIS A 136 13.35 8.02 4.82
N SER A 137 14.49 8.71 4.90
CA SER A 137 15.29 9.16 3.75
C SER A 137 16.72 9.45 4.17
N LEU A 138 17.66 9.49 3.22
CA LEU A 138 18.90 10.25 3.37
C LEU A 138 18.57 11.73 3.18
N ILE A 139 19.00 12.58 4.10
CA ILE A 139 18.64 14.01 4.13
C ILE A 139 19.89 14.87 4.40
N CYS A 140 20.09 15.87 3.56
CA CYS A 140 21.11 16.90 3.72
C CYS A 140 20.47 18.29 3.89
N TYR A 141 20.92 19.05 4.90
CA TYR A 141 20.47 20.42 5.16
C TYR A 141 21.61 21.42 4.93
N GLY A 142 21.31 22.53 4.27
CA GLY A 142 22.17 23.71 4.18
C GLY A 142 21.60 24.88 4.97
N SER A 143 22.25 26.05 4.89
CA SER A 143 21.82 27.28 5.56
C SER A 143 20.41 27.75 5.17
N ALA A 144 19.98 27.48 3.93
CA ALA A 144 18.64 27.79 3.42
C ALA A 144 17.60 26.67 3.62
N GLY A 145 17.90 25.68 4.47
CA GLY A 145 17.01 24.54 4.77
C GLY A 145 17.38 23.27 4.00
N LEU A 146 16.37 22.50 3.58
CA LEU A 146 16.55 21.21 2.91
C LEU A 146 17.30 21.37 1.57
N LYS A 147 18.48 20.74 1.45
CA LYS A 147 19.39 20.80 0.29
C LYS A 147 19.21 19.57 -0.62
N TYR A 148 19.24 18.37 -0.03
CA TYR A 148 19.02 17.10 -0.73
C TYR A 148 18.12 16.16 0.09
N LYS A 149 17.26 15.38 -0.58
CA LYS A 149 16.47 14.29 0.00
C LYS A 149 16.47 13.08 -0.95
N SER A 150 16.78 11.89 -0.46
CA SER A 150 16.57 10.66 -1.23
C SER A 150 15.08 10.33 -1.36
N ASP A 151 14.67 9.80 -2.50
CA ASP A 151 13.33 9.24 -2.77
C ASP A 151 13.46 8.02 -3.68
N PHE A 152 12.35 7.32 -3.92
CA PHE A 152 12.31 6.23 -4.91
C PHE A 152 11.42 6.61 -6.09
N LYS A 153 11.84 6.21 -7.29
CA LYS A 153 11.12 6.43 -8.54
C LYS A 153 10.76 5.09 -9.15
N LEU A 154 9.48 4.86 -9.39
CA LEU A 154 9.04 3.70 -10.16
C LEU A 154 9.36 3.91 -11.63
N VAL A 155 10.08 2.97 -12.23
CA VAL A 155 10.53 2.99 -13.62
C VAL A 155 10.05 1.70 -14.29
N LYS A 156 9.49 1.80 -15.50
CA LYS A 156 9.11 0.60 -16.26
C LYS A 156 10.35 -0.19 -16.63
N GLU A 157 10.31 -1.51 -16.42
CA GLU A 157 11.35 -2.40 -16.89
C GLU A 157 11.55 -2.24 -18.41
N LYS A 158 12.80 -2.24 -18.87
CA LYS A 158 13.12 -2.06 -20.29
C LYS A 158 12.66 -3.22 -21.18
N ASN A 159 12.31 -4.36 -20.57
CA ASN A 159 12.07 -5.64 -21.23
C ASN A 159 10.71 -6.29 -20.87
N GLY A 160 9.80 -5.61 -20.15
CA GLY A 160 8.53 -6.21 -19.71
C GLY A 160 7.57 -5.25 -19.01
N ASP A 161 6.41 -5.76 -18.59
CA ASP A 161 5.37 -4.98 -17.88
C ASP A 161 5.70 -4.71 -16.39
N GLY A 162 6.91 -5.03 -15.93
CA GLY A 162 7.35 -4.81 -14.56
C GLY A 162 7.62 -3.34 -14.22
N LEU A 163 7.60 -3.04 -12.92
CA LEU A 163 8.00 -1.76 -12.35
C LEU A 163 9.20 -1.98 -11.42
N ASP A 164 10.37 -1.49 -11.83
CA ASP A 164 11.57 -1.39 -11.01
C ASP A 164 11.54 -0.09 -10.18
N ALA A 165 12.41 0.02 -9.17
CA ALA A 165 12.45 1.15 -8.22
C ALA A 165 13.85 1.77 -8.13
N GLU A 166 14.11 2.78 -8.96
CA GLU A 166 15.39 3.52 -8.94
C GLU A 166 15.47 4.45 -7.71
N SER A 167 16.65 4.48 -7.07
CA SER A 167 16.94 5.40 -5.96
C SER A 167 17.36 6.78 -6.50
N ILE A 168 16.56 7.81 -6.22
CA ILE A 168 16.79 9.19 -6.69
C ILE A 168 17.12 10.14 -5.54
N CYS A 169 17.86 11.21 -5.85
CA CYS A 169 18.28 12.26 -4.94
C CYS A 169 17.69 13.58 -5.45
N THR A 170 16.69 14.08 -4.74
CA THR A 170 15.90 15.26 -5.10
C THR A 170 16.47 16.51 -4.45
N TYR A 171 16.47 17.63 -5.18
CA TYR A 171 16.87 18.96 -4.69
C TYR A 171 15.88 20.05 -5.14
N PRO A 172 15.68 21.13 -4.35
CA PRO A 172 14.85 22.24 -4.76
C PRO A 172 15.58 23.10 -5.79
N LEU A 173 14.89 23.50 -6.85
CA LEU A 173 15.38 24.50 -7.80
C LEU A 173 15.17 25.92 -7.26
N ASP A 174 16.05 26.84 -7.66
CA ASP A 174 15.94 28.25 -7.33
C ASP A 174 14.74 28.92 -8.00
N LEU A 175 14.05 29.78 -7.25
CA LEU A 175 12.91 30.53 -7.75
C LEU A 175 13.39 31.74 -8.57
N LYS A 176 12.94 31.83 -9.82
CA LYS A 176 13.12 33.03 -10.64
C LYS A 176 12.42 34.23 -9.96
N PRO A 177 13.13 35.33 -9.65
CA PRO A 177 12.51 36.50 -9.01
C PRO A 177 11.29 37.03 -9.76
N GLY A 178 10.28 37.48 -9.02
CA GLY A 178 9.04 38.02 -9.56
C GLY A 178 7.97 36.98 -9.95
N ILE A 179 8.31 35.69 -10.09
CA ILE A 179 7.34 34.65 -10.45
C ILE A 179 6.71 34.02 -9.21
N LYS A 180 5.38 34.06 -9.10
CA LYS A 180 4.62 33.29 -8.11
C LYS A 180 4.44 31.86 -8.62
N VAL A 181 4.94 30.87 -7.88
CA VAL A 181 4.81 29.44 -8.24
C VAL A 181 3.76 28.77 -7.35
N PHE A 182 2.79 28.11 -7.98
CA PHE A 182 1.78 27.31 -7.27
C PHE A 182 2.37 25.96 -6.84
N GLY A 183 1.96 25.43 -5.69
CA GLY A 183 2.47 24.16 -5.14
C GLY A 183 3.85 24.24 -4.44
N GLY A 184 4.59 25.34 -4.60
CA GLY A 184 5.87 25.58 -3.90
C GLY A 184 7.06 25.70 -4.84
N ARG A 185 8.27 25.34 -4.36
CA ARG A 185 9.47 25.25 -5.21
C ARG A 185 9.38 24.03 -6.12
N ALA A 186 9.83 24.17 -7.36
CA ALA A 186 10.10 23.04 -8.24
C ALA A 186 11.26 22.20 -7.66
N TRP A 187 11.27 20.91 -8.00
CA TRP A 187 12.30 19.96 -7.61
C TRP A 187 12.87 19.29 -8.85
N ASP A 188 14.15 18.94 -8.77
CA ASP A 188 14.91 18.25 -9.81
C ASP A 188 15.65 17.06 -9.19
N GLU A 189 16.09 16.10 -10.01
CA GLU A 189 16.51 14.77 -9.57
C GLU A 189 17.84 14.30 -10.21
N ARG A 190 18.67 13.64 -9.40
CA ARG A 190 19.88 12.91 -9.83
C ARG A 190 19.89 11.50 -9.22
N PRO A 191 20.65 10.53 -9.76
CA PRO A 191 20.80 9.22 -9.12
C PRO A 191 21.30 9.31 -7.67
N CYS A 192 20.79 8.45 -6.78
CA CYS A 192 21.19 8.39 -5.38
C CYS A 192 22.01 7.14 -5.07
N ASP A 193 23.33 7.23 -5.28
CA ASP A 193 24.29 6.25 -4.78
C ASP A 193 25.06 6.81 -3.57
N PRO A 194 24.87 6.25 -2.36
CA PRO A 194 25.65 6.64 -1.18
C PRO A 194 27.15 6.32 -1.28
N ALA A 195 27.57 5.36 -2.12
CA ALA A 195 29.00 5.01 -2.25
C ALA A 195 29.80 6.12 -2.96
N THR A 196 29.23 6.77 -3.97
CA THR A 196 29.87 7.88 -4.72
C THR A 196 29.41 9.28 -4.31
N CYS A 197 28.29 9.43 -3.58
CA CYS A 197 27.78 10.74 -3.13
C CYS A 197 28.72 11.43 -2.12
N VAL A 198 29.35 12.52 -2.56
CA VAL A 198 30.27 13.35 -1.76
C VAL A 198 29.64 13.82 -0.46
N GLU A 199 28.38 14.24 -0.49
CA GLU A 199 27.65 14.75 0.68
C GLU A 199 27.33 13.65 1.71
N TYR A 200 27.21 12.39 1.29
CA TYR A 200 27.08 11.25 2.19
C TYR A 200 28.44 10.85 2.78
N GLN A 201 29.48 10.79 1.95
CA GLN A 201 30.84 10.46 2.38
C GLN A 201 31.45 11.54 3.31
N SER A 202 31.05 12.81 3.19
CA SER A 202 31.42 13.88 4.14
C SER A 202 30.59 13.87 5.44
N GLY A 203 29.47 13.15 5.47
CA GLY A 203 28.51 13.14 6.59
C GLY A 203 27.53 14.32 6.62
N GLU A 204 27.48 15.18 5.59
CA GLU A 204 26.45 16.22 5.45
C GLU A 204 25.06 15.65 5.17
N CYS A 205 25.00 14.50 4.50
CA CYS A 205 23.78 13.77 4.18
C CYS A 205 23.63 12.58 5.15
N ALA A 206 22.60 12.59 5.97
CA ALA A 206 22.41 11.63 7.06
C ALA A 206 21.09 10.86 6.91
N PHE A 207 21.08 9.58 7.31
CA PHE A 207 19.86 8.78 7.43
C PHE A 207 18.94 9.32 8.52
N ARG A 208 17.70 9.65 8.16
CA ARG A 208 16.67 10.18 9.06
C ARG A 208 15.35 9.47 8.79
N GLY A 209 14.68 9.01 9.83
CA GLY A 209 13.29 8.57 9.75
C GLY A 209 12.55 8.82 11.06
N ALA A 210 11.25 8.53 11.05
CA ALA A 210 10.44 8.52 12.26
C ALA A 210 9.35 7.46 12.16
N VAL A 211 9.03 6.82 13.28
CA VAL A 211 7.84 5.96 13.40
C VAL A 211 6.65 6.85 13.79
N GLN A 212 5.51 6.71 13.11
CA GLN A 212 4.28 7.48 13.35
C GLN A 212 3.16 6.59 13.88
N PHE A 213 2.54 6.95 15.00
CA PHE A 213 1.55 6.09 15.68
C PHE A 213 0.59 6.85 16.61
N TYR A 214 -0.51 6.21 16.98
CA TYR A 214 -1.29 6.54 18.17
C TYR A 214 -0.79 5.73 19.38
N ILE A 215 -0.99 6.27 20.58
CA ILE A 215 -0.71 5.61 21.85
C ILE A 215 -2.04 5.40 22.59
N PRO A 216 -2.44 4.17 22.93
CA PRO A 216 -3.65 3.92 23.71
C PRO A 216 -3.69 4.75 25.01
N GLY A 217 -4.89 5.18 25.41
CA GLY A 217 -5.09 6.01 26.61
C GLY A 217 -4.66 7.48 26.50
N ILE A 218 -3.88 7.88 25.50
CA ILE A 218 -3.47 9.27 25.27
C ILE A 218 -4.47 9.99 24.37
N SER A 219 -4.86 11.21 24.74
CA SER A 219 -5.91 11.98 24.08
C SER A 219 -5.32 13.00 23.11
N GLY A 220 -5.72 12.97 21.83
CA GLY A 220 -5.32 13.94 20.83
C GLY A 220 -5.71 13.53 19.41
N ALA A 221 -5.93 14.51 18.53
CA ALA A 221 -6.33 14.29 17.14
C ALA A 221 -5.16 14.10 16.16
N GLY A 222 -3.98 13.69 16.65
CA GLY A 222 -2.74 13.65 15.86
C GLY A 222 -1.80 12.54 16.27
N LEU A 223 -0.80 12.28 15.43
CA LEU A 223 0.16 11.20 15.61
C LEU A 223 1.30 11.59 16.55
N TRP A 224 1.74 10.61 17.32
CA TRP A 224 3.02 10.63 18.01
C TRP A 224 4.14 10.25 17.05
N MET A 225 5.27 10.93 17.20
CA MET A 225 6.47 10.73 16.39
C MET A 225 7.58 10.15 17.27
N LEU A 226 8.24 9.10 16.81
CA LEU A 226 9.51 8.61 17.35
C LEU A 226 10.62 8.77 16.31
N PRO A 227 11.36 9.89 16.31
CA PRO A 227 12.45 10.14 15.38
C PRO A 227 13.63 9.21 15.66
N THR A 228 14.29 8.73 14.61
CA THR A 228 15.50 7.89 14.73
C THR A 228 16.40 8.02 13.51
N SER A 229 17.70 7.87 13.74
CA SER A 229 18.75 7.72 12.70
C SER A 229 19.41 6.35 12.78
N SER A 230 18.85 5.40 13.55
CA SER A 230 19.34 4.02 13.60
C SER A 230 18.78 3.22 12.43
N TRP A 231 19.65 2.93 11.46
CA TRP A 231 19.35 2.04 10.32
C TRP A 231 18.79 0.70 10.79
N TYR A 232 19.54 0.00 11.65
CA TYR A 232 19.18 -1.31 12.21
C TYR A 232 17.80 -1.30 12.88
N SER A 233 17.48 -0.27 13.68
CA SER A 233 16.15 -0.17 14.29
C SER A 233 15.04 -0.04 13.24
N LEU A 234 15.24 0.72 12.15
CA LEU A 234 14.21 0.85 11.12
C LEU A 234 14.10 -0.39 10.22
N VAL A 235 15.18 -1.15 10.02
CA VAL A 235 15.13 -2.46 9.35
C VAL A 235 14.32 -3.45 10.19
N ASP A 236 14.60 -3.58 11.48
CA ASP A 236 13.87 -4.47 12.39
C ASP A 236 12.37 -4.10 12.45
N ILE A 237 12.06 -2.81 12.61
CA ILE A 237 10.68 -2.31 12.64
C ILE A 237 9.97 -2.60 11.32
N LYS A 238 10.63 -2.39 10.16
CA LYS A 238 10.09 -2.74 8.85
C LYS A 238 9.79 -4.24 8.75
N SER A 239 10.71 -5.10 9.17
CA SER A 239 10.53 -6.55 9.15
C SER A 239 9.38 -7.02 10.05
N SER A 240 9.21 -6.44 11.24
CA SER A 240 8.05 -6.71 12.11
C SER A 240 6.73 -6.28 11.48
N LEU A 241 6.69 -5.13 10.81
CA LEU A 241 5.51 -4.66 10.08
C LEU A 241 5.20 -5.60 8.89
N GLU A 242 6.19 -5.97 8.09
CA GLU A 242 6.00 -6.89 6.95
C GLU A 242 5.57 -8.30 7.37
N LEU A 243 6.05 -8.80 8.51
CA LEU A 243 5.61 -10.08 9.07
C LEU A 243 4.11 -10.06 9.43
N VAL A 244 3.66 -9.04 10.18
CA VAL A 244 2.24 -8.90 10.53
C VAL A 244 1.40 -8.65 9.28
N SER A 245 1.88 -7.81 8.36
CA SER A 245 1.20 -7.49 7.09
C SER A 245 0.88 -8.75 6.27
N ARG A 246 1.81 -9.71 6.20
CA ARG A 246 1.60 -11.00 5.52
C ARG A 246 0.53 -11.87 6.19
N ILE A 247 0.41 -11.79 7.51
CA ILE A 247 -0.55 -12.57 8.31
C ILE A 247 -1.95 -11.95 8.29
N THR A 248 -2.05 -10.62 8.21
CA THR A 248 -3.32 -9.87 8.29
C THR A 248 -3.87 -9.43 6.93
N GLY A 249 -3.37 -9.98 5.82
CA GLY A 249 -3.81 -9.61 4.46
C GLY A 249 -3.53 -8.15 4.11
N GLY A 250 -2.42 -7.60 4.63
CA GLY A 250 -2.01 -6.20 4.47
C GLY A 250 -2.36 -5.29 5.66
N ARG A 251 -3.22 -5.71 6.59
CA ARG A 251 -3.78 -4.82 7.60
C ARG A 251 -2.88 -4.59 8.82
N LEU A 252 -2.25 -3.43 8.89
CA LEU A 252 -1.45 -2.98 10.05
C LEU A 252 -2.22 -2.01 10.98
N SER A 253 -3.33 -1.45 10.50
CA SER A 253 -4.13 -0.45 11.24
C SER A 253 -5.15 -1.04 12.21
N GLY A 254 -5.28 -0.40 13.38
CA GLY A 254 -6.30 -0.69 14.39
C GLY A 254 -5.85 -1.56 15.56
N THR A 255 -6.77 -2.35 16.10
CA THR A 255 -6.59 -3.17 17.32
C THR A 255 -7.05 -4.60 17.10
N PHE A 256 -6.51 -5.52 17.91
CA PHE A 256 -6.92 -6.92 17.97
C PHE A 256 -7.49 -7.20 19.36
N GLY A 257 -8.77 -7.63 19.42
CA GLY A 257 -9.46 -7.84 20.71
C GLY A 257 -9.53 -6.57 21.59
N GLY A 258 -9.54 -5.38 20.99
CA GLY A 258 -9.46 -4.09 21.70
C GLY A 258 -8.06 -3.70 22.21
N LYS A 259 -7.04 -4.53 21.99
CA LYS A 259 -5.64 -4.28 22.37
C LYS A 259 -4.81 -3.83 21.16
N SER A 260 -3.74 -3.08 21.43
CA SER A 260 -2.69 -2.81 20.43
C SER A 260 -2.07 -4.10 19.91
N ILE A 261 -1.93 -4.24 18.60
CA ILE A 261 -1.20 -5.37 17.99
C ILE A 261 0.31 -5.25 18.32
N PHE A 262 0.82 -4.03 18.48
CA PHE A 262 2.25 -3.76 18.55
C PHE A 262 2.66 -3.03 19.83
N ARG A 263 3.91 -3.27 20.23
CA ARG A 263 4.58 -2.60 21.35
C ARG A 263 5.97 -2.13 20.96
N ILE A 264 6.28 -0.86 21.20
CA ILE A 264 7.63 -0.32 21.02
C ILE A 264 8.45 -0.58 22.30
N ARG A 265 9.71 -0.98 22.15
CA ARG A 265 10.61 -1.29 23.27
C ARG A 265 12.05 -0.83 23.00
N LYS A 266 12.80 -0.67 24.09
CA LYS A 266 14.27 -0.64 24.08
C LYS A 266 14.84 -2.04 24.33
N VAL A 267 15.76 -2.47 23.47
CA VAL A 267 16.47 -3.75 23.59
C VAL A 267 17.97 -3.50 23.41
N ASN A 268 18.81 -4.10 24.25
CA ASN A 268 20.27 -4.02 24.10
C ASN A 268 20.75 -5.14 23.19
N GLU A 269 21.43 -4.80 22.09
CA GLU A 269 21.97 -5.79 21.16
C GLU A 269 23.38 -5.44 20.69
N GLU A 270 24.16 -6.48 20.39
CA GLU A 270 25.53 -6.36 19.90
C GLU A 270 25.54 -6.16 18.38
N VAL A 271 25.52 -4.90 17.95
CA VAL A 271 25.51 -4.54 16.53
C VAL A 271 26.91 -4.60 15.94
N SER A 272 27.07 -5.30 14.82
CA SER A 272 28.31 -5.28 14.03
C SER A 272 28.27 -4.13 13.02
N ARG A 273 29.19 -3.17 13.15
CA ARG A 273 29.30 -1.98 12.30
C ARG A 273 30.70 -1.91 11.69
N ILE A 274 30.81 -1.66 10.39
CA ILE A 274 32.11 -1.36 9.77
C ILE A 274 32.55 0.04 10.23
N ASP A 275 33.78 0.17 10.73
CA ASP A 275 34.39 1.47 10.99
C ASP A 275 34.97 2.06 9.68
N PRO A 276 34.48 3.22 9.20
CA PRO A 276 34.95 3.81 7.94
C PRO A 276 36.44 4.16 7.91
N LYS A 277 37.08 4.35 9.07
CA LYS A 277 38.51 4.71 9.14
C LYS A 277 39.45 3.50 9.04
N THR A 278 39.05 2.34 9.54
CA THR A 278 39.89 1.13 9.56
C THR A 278 39.41 0.03 8.62
N GLY A 279 38.20 0.16 8.05
CA GLY A 279 37.57 -0.86 7.20
C GLY A 279 37.16 -2.14 7.94
N LYS A 280 37.35 -2.21 9.26
CA LYS A 280 37.12 -3.41 10.07
C LYS A 280 35.72 -3.42 10.67
N SER A 281 35.14 -4.61 10.78
CA SER A 281 33.92 -4.84 11.56
C SER A 281 34.22 -4.68 13.04
N VAL A 282 33.62 -3.66 13.66
CA VAL A 282 33.65 -3.39 15.10
C VAL A 282 32.28 -3.75 15.66
N LYS A 283 32.26 -4.62 16.66
CA LYS A 283 31.05 -4.92 17.42
C LYS A 283 30.79 -3.84 18.47
N THR A 284 29.54 -3.47 18.72
CA THR A 284 29.18 -2.46 19.73
C THR A 284 27.78 -2.75 20.29
N SER A 285 27.66 -2.93 21.60
CA SER A 285 26.35 -2.99 22.27
C SER A 285 25.64 -1.65 22.15
N GLN A 286 24.39 -1.66 21.67
CA GLN A 286 23.55 -0.46 21.56
C GLN A 286 22.11 -0.78 21.96
N TRP A 287 21.44 0.20 22.59
CA TRP A 287 20.01 0.17 22.87
C TRP A 287 19.22 0.56 21.63
N LEU A 288 18.84 -0.44 20.84
CA LEU A 288 18.00 -0.32 19.65
C LEU A 288 16.54 -0.08 20.03
N ILE A 289 15.77 0.38 19.03
CA ILE A 289 14.31 0.51 19.12
C ILE A 289 13.72 -0.69 18.37
N LYS A 290 12.95 -1.52 19.05
CA LYS A 290 12.23 -2.64 18.42
C LYS A 290 10.73 -2.45 18.47
N LEU A 291 10.06 -3.03 17.48
CA LEU A 291 8.60 -3.16 17.41
C LEU A 291 8.27 -4.65 17.53
N GLU A 292 7.72 -5.04 18.67
CA GLU A 292 7.26 -6.39 18.94
C GLU A 292 5.75 -6.49 18.69
N ALA A 293 5.28 -7.65 18.24
CA ALA A 293 3.85 -7.96 18.21
C ALA A 293 3.44 -8.49 19.60
N ASP A 294 2.56 -7.77 20.28
CA ASP A 294 2.12 -8.03 21.67
C ASP A 294 0.81 -8.86 21.68
N VAL A 295 0.70 -9.80 20.73
CA VAL A 295 -0.46 -10.66 20.46
C VAL A 295 -0.02 -12.04 20.00
N ASP A 296 -0.87 -13.05 20.23
CA ASP A 296 -0.68 -14.38 19.65
C ASP A 296 -0.85 -14.32 18.12
N MET A 297 0.24 -14.59 17.40
CA MET A 297 0.31 -14.53 15.95
C MET A 297 -0.52 -15.65 15.27
N THR A 298 -0.79 -16.76 15.97
CA THR A 298 -1.65 -17.84 15.44
C THR A 298 -3.13 -17.50 15.60
N ALA A 299 -3.55 -16.96 16.75
CA ALA A 299 -4.88 -16.39 16.94
C ALA A 299 -5.14 -15.18 16.01
N LEU A 300 -4.09 -14.39 15.73
CA LEU A 300 -4.14 -13.32 14.73
C LEU A 300 -4.35 -13.89 13.32
N ALA A 301 -3.56 -14.88 12.91
CA ALA A 301 -3.71 -15.56 11.61
C ALA A 301 -5.12 -16.13 11.44
N ALA A 302 -5.61 -16.92 12.41
CA ALA A 302 -6.94 -17.52 12.37
C ALA A 302 -8.06 -16.48 12.17
N ARG A 303 -7.94 -15.28 12.77
CA ARG A 303 -8.91 -14.19 12.55
C ARG A 303 -8.93 -13.66 11.11
N TYR A 304 -7.77 -13.65 10.43
CA TYR A 304 -7.60 -13.11 9.08
C TYR A 304 -7.60 -14.20 7.99
N GLU A 305 -7.81 -15.48 8.33
CA GLU A 305 -8.13 -16.52 7.36
C GLU A 305 -9.42 -16.16 6.60
N SER A 306 -9.40 -16.35 5.27
CA SER A 306 -10.45 -15.88 4.36
C SER A 306 -11.85 -16.39 4.73
N GLY A 307 -11.98 -17.61 5.26
CA GLY A 307 -13.26 -18.17 5.71
C GLY A 307 -13.83 -17.45 6.95
N ASN A 308 -12.98 -17.00 7.86
CA ASN A 308 -13.37 -16.28 9.07
C ASN A 308 -13.67 -14.80 8.77
N LEU A 309 -12.96 -14.19 7.82
CA LEU A 309 -13.30 -12.88 7.27
C LEU A 309 -14.64 -12.90 6.52
N LEU A 310 -14.86 -13.89 5.65
CA LEU A 310 -16.06 -14.00 4.83
C LEU A 310 -17.31 -14.31 5.67
N SER A 311 -17.22 -15.23 6.64
CA SER A 311 -18.32 -15.53 7.56
C SER A 311 -18.66 -14.36 8.49
N ALA A 312 -17.66 -13.60 8.97
CA ALA A 312 -17.91 -12.34 9.67
C ALA A 312 -18.59 -11.29 8.77
N GLY A 313 -18.21 -11.23 7.49
CA GLY A 313 -18.86 -10.40 6.47
C GLY A 313 -20.34 -10.76 6.27
N PHE A 314 -20.65 -12.05 6.09
CA PHE A 314 -22.04 -12.52 6.00
C PHE A 314 -22.84 -12.27 7.28
N ALA A 315 -22.25 -12.47 8.46
CA ALA A 315 -22.91 -12.17 9.73
C ALA A 315 -23.25 -10.68 9.87
N ALA A 316 -22.32 -9.79 9.51
CA ALA A 316 -22.57 -8.34 9.49
C ALA A 316 -23.62 -7.94 8.44
N ALA A 317 -23.56 -8.51 7.23
CA ALA A 317 -24.57 -8.27 6.20
C ALA A 317 -25.98 -8.70 6.65
N ASN A 318 -26.10 -9.85 7.31
CA ASN A 318 -27.37 -10.34 7.87
C ASN A 318 -27.90 -9.49 9.03
N MET A 319 -27.03 -8.79 9.78
CA MET A 319 -27.44 -7.82 10.81
C MET A 319 -27.84 -6.45 10.24
N LEU A 320 -27.31 -6.08 9.07
CA LEU A 320 -27.61 -4.83 8.37
C LEU A 320 -28.75 -4.96 7.35
N ALA A 321 -29.10 -6.18 6.95
CA ALA A 321 -30.27 -6.46 6.14
C ALA A 321 -31.55 -6.01 6.87
N PRO A 322 -32.44 -5.24 6.22
CA PRO A 322 -33.68 -4.78 6.86
C PRO A 322 -34.55 -6.00 7.21
N SER A 323 -35.09 -6.01 8.43
CA SER A 323 -35.87 -7.12 9.03
C SER A 323 -37.24 -7.39 8.38
N ASN A 324 -37.49 -6.84 7.18
CA ASN A 324 -38.67 -7.05 6.35
C ASN A 324 -38.38 -8.00 5.16
N ALA A 325 -37.47 -8.94 5.31
CA ALA A 325 -37.40 -10.14 4.48
C ALA A 325 -38.41 -11.19 4.99
N SER A 326 -39.71 -10.87 4.91
CA SER A 326 -40.77 -11.85 5.13
C SER A 326 -40.57 -13.02 4.17
N PHE A 327 -40.36 -14.23 4.70
CA PHE A 327 -40.22 -15.43 3.88
C PHE A 327 -41.47 -15.59 3.00
N VAL A 328 -41.32 -15.35 1.70
CA VAL A 328 -42.25 -15.89 0.71
C VAL A 328 -42.03 -17.39 0.73
N SER A 329 -42.84 -18.08 1.54
CA SER A 329 -42.90 -19.53 1.55
C SER A 329 -43.33 -19.97 0.16
N GLU A 330 -42.39 -20.51 -0.61
CA GLU A 330 -42.64 -21.03 -1.95
C GLU A 330 -43.52 -22.28 -1.84
N LYS A 331 -44.83 -22.02 -1.83
CA LYS A 331 -45.87 -23.00 -1.61
C LYS A 331 -45.96 -23.88 -2.85
N ARG A 332 -45.20 -24.99 -2.87
CA ARG A 332 -45.33 -26.05 -3.87
C ARG A 332 -46.78 -26.48 -3.98
N GLU A 333 -47.42 -26.16 -5.09
CA GLU A 333 -48.71 -26.73 -5.45
C GLU A 333 -48.49 -28.18 -5.95
N PRO A 334 -49.46 -29.09 -5.76
CA PRO A 334 -49.32 -30.47 -6.18
C PRO A 334 -49.26 -30.59 -7.71
N VAL A 335 -48.56 -31.60 -8.21
CA VAL A 335 -48.62 -32.00 -9.62
C VAL A 335 -49.94 -32.76 -9.83
N GLU A 336 -50.84 -32.22 -10.65
CA GLU A 336 -51.97 -32.99 -11.19
C GLU A 336 -51.51 -33.86 -12.38
N GLU A 337 -52.12 -35.04 -12.53
CA GLU A 337 -51.67 -36.07 -13.46
C GLU A 337 -52.14 -35.84 -14.91
N VAL A 338 -51.36 -36.36 -15.87
CA VAL A 338 -51.55 -36.13 -17.31
C VAL A 338 -52.53 -37.15 -17.91
N PRO A 339 -53.62 -36.71 -18.58
CA PRO A 339 -54.38 -37.57 -19.48
C PRO A 339 -53.62 -37.76 -20.80
N ASN A 340 -53.16 -38.97 -21.06
CA ASN A 340 -52.53 -39.37 -22.33
C ASN A 340 -53.59 -39.54 -23.44
N PHE A 341 -53.32 -39.06 -24.66
CA PHE A 341 -54.04 -39.49 -25.86
C PHE A 341 -53.14 -39.51 -27.10
N GLU A 342 -53.53 -40.32 -28.09
CA GLU A 342 -52.56 -41.00 -28.96
C GLU A 342 -52.26 -40.34 -30.32
N ARG A 343 -51.29 -40.97 -31.00
CA ARG A 343 -50.66 -40.64 -32.28
C ARG A 343 -51.62 -40.27 -33.42
N GLU A 344 -51.12 -39.44 -34.35
CA GLU A 344 -50.97 -39.89 -35.75
C GLU A 344 -49.83 -39.16 -36.50
N LYS A 345 -49.65 -39.45 -37.80
CA LYS A 345 -48.43 -39.22 -38.62
C LYS A 345 -48.81 -39.26 -40.13
N PRO A 346 -47.96 -38.81 -41.08
CA PRO A 346 -47.27 -37.53 -41.27
C PRO A 346 -47.59 -36.89 -42.67
N ALA A 347 -46.84 -35.85 -43.06
CA ALA A 347 -46.77 -35.28 -44.44
C ALA A 347 -48.01 -34.45 -44.88
N ASN A 348 -48.00 -33.65 -45.97
CA ASN A 348 -47.01 -33.55 -47.05
C ASN A 348 -46.97 -32.16 -47.75
N HIS A 349 -45.86 -31.89 -48.45
CA HIS A 349 -45.70 -31.07 -49.68
C HIS A 349 -46.24 -29.61 -49.83
N GLU A 350 -45.28 -28.70 -50.04
CA GLU A 350 -45.13 -27.78 -51.21
C GLU A 350 -45.90 -26.44 -51.42
N LYS A 351 -45.09 -25.49 -51.94
CA LYS A 351 -45.32 -24.53 -53.06
C LYS A 351 -45.94 -23.13 -52.83
N ASN A 352 -45.20 -22.16 -53.40
CA ASN A 352 -45.68 -21.01 -54.20
C ASN A 352 -46.29 -19.79 -53.46
N ASN A 353 -46.04 -18.53 -53.85
CA ASN A 353 -44.98 -18.00 -54.73
C ASN A 353 -44.85 -16.44 -54.65
N ALA A 354 -43.79 -15.92 -55.28
CA ALA A 354 -43.76 -14.68 -56.07
C ALA A 354 -43.66 -13.27 -55.43
N ASP A 355 -42.93 -12.41 -56.18
CA ASP A 355 -43.04 -10.96 -56.40
C ASP A 355 -42.60 -9.92 -55.33
N LEU A 356 -41.91 -8.81 -55.67
CA LEU A 356 -41.32 -8.36 -56.96
C LEU A 356 -40.23 -7.26 -56.77
N ASN A 357 -39.26 -7.20 -57.70
CA ASN A 357 -38.39 -6.06 -58.09
C ASN A 357 -37.45 -5.38 -57.06
N GLY A 358 -36.31 -4.79 -57.47
CA GLY A 358 -35.65 -4.86 -58.79
C GLY A 358 -34.66 -3.71 -59.10
N ASN A 359 -33.53 -4.05 -59.75
CA ASN A 359 -32.51 -3.20 -60.40
C ASN A 359 -31.68 -2.18 -59.56
N GLY A 360 -30.40 -1.93 -59.87
CA GLY A 360 -29.49 -2.65 -60.78
C GLY A 360 -28.35 -1.80 -61.40
N THR A 361 -27.25 -2.47 -61.83
CA THR A 361 -26.15 -1.98 -62.73
C THR A 361 -25.30 -0.79 -62.23
N GLY A 362 -24.01 -0.60 -62.57
CA GLY A 362 -22.97 -1.31 -63.34
C GLY A 362 -21.60 -0.67 -62.95
N LYS A 363 -20.39 -0.94 -63.49
CA LYS A 363 -19.88 -1.57 -64.72
C LYS A 363 -18.41 -2.03 -64.46
N VAL A 364 -17.80 -2.82 -65.35
CA VAL A 364 -16.43 -3.39 -65.21
C VAL A 364 -15.69 -3.38 -66.58
N GLU A 365 -14.34 -3.45 -66.55
CA GLU A 365 -13.40 -3.79 -67.67
C GLU A 365 -13.23 -2.78 -68.84
N PRO A 366 -12.17 -2.87 -69.70
CA PRO A 366 -11.13 -3.94 -69.87
C PRO A 366 -9.71 -3.57 -69.33
N THR A 367 -8.71 -4.45 -69.05
CA THR A 367 -8.04 -5.60 -69.74
C THR A 367 -7.21 -5.23 -71.00
N GLU A 368 -6.05 -5.84 -71.32
CA GLU A 368 -5.30 -6.97 -70.69
C GLU A 368 -4.00 -6.51 -69.93
N THR A 369 -2.74 -6.98 -70.04
CA THR A 369 -1.95 -7.87 -70.98
C THR A 369 -0.85 -8.72 -70.27
N PHE A 370 -0.17 -9.59 -71.04
CA PHE A 370 0.94 -10.52 -70.76
C PHE A 370 2.03 -10.15 -69.71
N GLY A 371 2.67 -11.10 -69.00
CA GLY A 371 2.41 -12.55 -68.87
C GLY A 371 3.66 -13.44 -68.72
N THR A 372 3.59 -14.49 -67.89
CA THR A 372 4.34 -15.77 -67.97
C THR A 372 3.72 -16.76 -66.99
N ALA A 373 3.77 -18.07 -67.25
CA ALA A 373 3.10 -19.08 -66.44
C ALA A 373 4.03 -20.25 -66.05
N SER A 374 3.96 -20.65 -64.77
CA SER A 374 4.16 -22.03 -64.28
C SER A 374 3.74 -22.09 -62.82
N VAL A 375 2.82 -23.00 -62.48
CA VAL A 375 2.19 -23.18 -61.17
C VAL A 375 2.21 -24.70 -60.88
N PRO A 376 2.43 -25.15 -59.64
CA PRO A 376 1.28 -25.59 -58.83
C PRO A 376 1.11 -24.84 -57.50
N ASP A 377 -0.16 -24.66 -57.13
CA ASP A 377 -0.72 -24.71 -55.78
C ASP A 377 -0.15 -23.78 -54.68
N THR A 378 -0.40 -22.47 -54.84
CA THR A 378 -0.60 -21.59 -53.69
C THR A 378 -2.04 -21.69 -53.17
N VAL A 379 -2.21 -22.05 -51.89
CA VAL A 379 -3.31 -21.52 -51.08
C VAL A 379 -2.70 -20.45 -50.16
N PRO A 380 -2.90 -19.15 -50.43
CA PRO A 380 -2.43 -18.09 -49.54
C PRO A 380 -3.15 -18.14 -48.19
N GLU A 381 -2.47 -17.67 -47.14
CA GLU A 381 -3.06 -17.55 -45.81
C GLU A 381 -4.23 -16.55 -45.81
N GLU A 382 -5.44 -17.01 -45.48
CA GLU A 382 -6.39 -16.13 -44.77
C GLU A 382 -5.81 -15.89 -43.37
N LYS A 383 -4.99 -14.85 -43.21
CA LYS A 383 -4.58 -14.38 -41.89
C LYS A 383 -5.81 -13.78 -41.20
N ASP A 384 -6.35 -14.53 -40.25
CA ASP A 384 -7.46 -14.15 -39.38
C ASP A 384 -7.39 -12.66 -38.98
N VAL A 385 -8.46 -11.92 -39.28
CA VAL A 385 -8.63 -10.57 -38.73
C VAL A 385 -8.89 -10.71 -37.23
N GLU A 386 -7.83 -10.58 -36.45
CA GLU A 386 -7.80 -10.84 -35.01
C GLU A 386 -8.87 -10.01 -34.27
N LYS A 387 -10.01 -10.64 -34.00
CA LYS A 387 -11.14 -10.06 -33.25
C LYS A 387 -10.71 -9.86 -31.79
N LYS A 388 -10.12 -8.70 -31.51
CA LYS A 388 -9.86 -8.22 -30.15
C LYS A 388 -11.15 -8.29 -29.33
N LEU A 389 -11.06 -8.88 -28.15
CA LEU A 389 -12.19 -9.06 -27.27
C LEU A 389 -12.65 -7.72 -26.68
N SER A 390 -13.84 -7.72 -26.06
CA SER A 390 -14.07 -6.75 -24.97
C SER A 390 -13.10 -7.06 -23.83
N SER A 391 -12.57 -6.02 -23.17
CA SER A 391 -11.65 -6.16 -22.03
C SER A 391 -12.21 -7.06 -20.93
N THR A 392 -13.53 -7.04 -20.74
CA THR A 392 -14.28 -7.94 -19.86
C THR A 392 -13.99 -9.41 -20.15
N ALA A 393 -14.06 -9.86 -21.41
CA ALA A 393 -13.90 -11.27 -21.74
C ALA A 393 -12.44 -11.78 -21.57
N GLU A 394 -11.44 -10.91 -21.74
CA GLU A 394 -10.05 -11.25 -21.38
C GLU A 394 -9.88 -11.44 -19.87
N LEU A 395 -10.43 -10.53 -19.07
CA LEU A 395 -10.38 -10.61 -17.61
C LEU A 395 -11.05 -11.89 -17.11
N LEU A 396 -12.22 -12.23 -17.66
CA LEU A 396 -12.93 -13.48 -17.34
C LEU A 396 -12.14 -14.74 -17.73
N TRP A 397 -11.50 -14.74 -18.90
CA TRP A 397 -10.63 -15.85 -19.32
C TRP A 397 -9.41 -16.00 -18.41
N LYS A 398 -8.78 -14.88 -18.02
CA LYS A 398 -7.65 -14.84 -17.07
C LYS A 398 -8.07 -15.36 -15.68
N SER A 399 -9.24 -14.99 -15.18
CA SER A 399 -9.77 -15.49 -13.90
C SER A 399 -10.04 -17.01 -13.91
N LEU A 400 -10.68 -17.55 -14.96
CA LEU A 400 -10.93 -19.00 -15.06
C LEU A 400 -9.63 -19.80 -15.23
N ALA A 401 -8.66 -19.28 -15.99
CA ALA A 401 -7.36 -19.92 -16.19
C ALA A 401 -6.50 -19.98 -14.91
N GLY A 402 -6.76 -19.14 -13.91
CA GLY A 402 -6.12 -19.22 -12.59
C GLY A 402 -6.69 -20.32 -11.67
N VAL A 403 -7.90 -20.82 -11.96
CA VAL A 403 -8.62 -21.81 -11.11
C VAL A 403 -8.59 -23.21 -11.72
N CYS A 404 -8.71 -23.34 -13.05
CA CYS A 404 -8.74 -24.63 -13.73
C CYS A 404 -7.35 -25.07 -14.19
N LYS A 405 -6.94 -26.30 -13.84
CA LYS A 405 -5.63 -26.88 -14.22
C LYS A 405 -5.46 -27.16 -15.72
N SER A 406 -6.50 -27.00 -16.54
CA SER A 406 -6.47 -27.24 -17.98
C SER A 406 -7.39 -26.28 -18.74
N LYS A 407 -6.87 -25.69 -19.83
CA LYS A 407 -7.66 -24.90 -20.78
C LYS A 407 -8.71 -25.74 -21.53
N THR A 408 -8.46 -27.05 -21.69
CA THR A 408 -9.37 -27.97 -22.40
C THR A 408 -10.65 -28.22 -21.61
N GLU A 409 -10.54 -28.39 -20.29
CA GLU A 409 -11.70 -28.61 -19.40
C GLU A 409 -12.65 -27.41 -19.38
N ILE A 410 -12.13 -26.17 -19.48
CA ILE A 410 -12.95 -24.96 -19.62
C ILE A 410 -13.76 -25.02 -20.92
N LYS A 411 -13.12 -25.35 -22.06
CA LYS A 411 -13.78 -25.41 -23.36
C LYS A 411 -14.89 -26.45 -23.40
N GLU A 412 -14.63 -27.67 -22.93
CA GLU A 412 -15.61 -28.76 -22.93
C GLU A 412 -16.86 -28.39 -22.11
N ARG A 413 -16.67 -27.78 -20.94
CA ARG A 413 -17.78 -27.31 -20.08
C ARG A 413 -18.51 -26.11 -20.69
N LEU A 414 -17.82 -25.18 -21.35
CA LEU A 414 -18.45 -24.04 -22.03
C LEU A 414 -19.31 -24.51 -23.21
N HIS A 415 -18.77 -25.40 -24.04
CA HIS A 415 -19.52 -26.04 -25.13
C HIS A 415 -20.75 -26.78 -24.59
N LYS A 416 -20.63 -27.49 -23.45
CA LYS A 416 -21.76 -28.16 -22.78
C LYS A 416 -22.81 -27.22 -22.18
N LEU A 417 -22.46 -25.98 -21.84
CA LEU A 417 -23.38 -25.01 -21.22
C LEU A 417 -24.07 -24.06 -22.23
N CYS A 418 -23.41 -23.73 -23.35
CA CYS A 418 -23.92 -22.76 -24.31
C CYS A 418 -23.54 -23.04 -25.77
N GLY A 419 -23.05 -24.23 -26.11
CA GLY A 419 -22.74 -24.62 -27.50
C GLY A 419 -21.56 -23.88 -28.14
N ALA A 420 -20.68 -23.27 -27.34
CA ALA A 420 -19.57 -22.45 -27.82
C ALA A 420 -18.21 -22.95 -27.30
N ASP A 421 -17.26 -23.19 -28.22
CA ASP A 421 -15.88 -23.59 -27.89
C ASP A 421 -15.01 -22.46 -27.30
N SER A 422 -15.56 -21.25 -27.22
CA SER A 422 -14.86 -20.04 -26.81
C SER A 422 -15.82 -18.94 -26.37
N PHE A 423 -15.46 -18.20 -25.30
CA PHE A 423 -16.19 -17.00 -24.87
C PHE A 423 -16.20 -15.89 -25.95
N TYR A 424 -15.29 -15.96 -26.93
CA TYR A 424 -15.20 -15.04 -28.06
C TYR A 424 -16.40 -15.17 -29.04
N ALA A 425 -17.17 -16.28 -28.95
CA ALA A 425 -18.36 -16.52 -29.74
C ALA A 425 -19.68 -16.15 -29.01
N LEU A 426 -19.58 -15.58 -27.79
CA LEU A 426 -20.73 -15.22 -26.96
C LEU A 426 -20.91 -13.71 -26.88
N THR A 427 -22.15 -13.25 -26.70
CA THR A 427 -22.42 -11.88 -26.24
C THR A 427 -21.96 -11.70 -24.79
N ASN A 428 -21.67 -10.45 -24.37
CA ASN A 428 -21.23 -10.16 -23.00
C ASN A 428 -22.18 -10.72 -21.92
N GLU A 429 -23.49 -10.73 -22.18
CA GLU A 429 -24.50 -11.25 -21.25
C GLU A 429 -24.50 -12.78 -21.19
N GLN A 430 -24.43 -13.46 -22.34
CA GLN A 430 -24.28 -14.92 -22.39
C GLN A 430 -22.97 -15.38 -21.71
N ALA A 431 -21.87 -14.64 -21.92
CA ALA A 431 -20.59 -14.91 -21.27
C ALA A 431 -20.68 -14.78 -19.74
N ARG A 432 -21.41 -13.76 -19.24
CA ARG A 432 -21.66 -13.56 -17.80
C ARG A 432 -22.54 -14.66 -17.19
N GLN A 433 -23.60 -15.07 -17.88
CA GLN A 433 -24.47 -16.15 -17.43
C GLN A 433 -23.77 -17.52 -17.44
N ALA A 434 -22.92 -17.78 -18.45
CA ALA A 434 -22.08 -18.97 -18.51
C ALA A 434 -21.03 -19.00 -17.39
N LEU A 435 -20.39 -17.85 -17.10
CA LEU A 435 -19.45 -17.70 -15.99
C LEU A 435 -20.11 -18.05 -14.64
N ASN A 436 -21.25 -17.45 -14.32
CA ASN A 436 -21.93 -17.69 -13.04
C ASN A 436 -22.21 -19.20 -12.84
N LYS A 437 -22.76 -19.87 -13.86
CA LYS A 437 -23.02 -21.32 -13.83
C LYS A 437 -21.76 -22.15 -13.73
N LEU A 438 -20.65 -21.77 -14.38
CA LEU A 438 -19.35 -22.43 -14.23
C LEU A 438 -18.80 -22.26 -12.80
N THR A 439 -18.93 -21.07 -12.21
CA THR A 439 -18.48 -20.79 -10.85
C THR A 439 -19.31 -21.56 -9.81
N GLU A 440 -20.64 -21.60 -9.95
CA GLU A 440 -21.52 -22.44 -9.12
C GLU A 440 -21.16 -23.93 -9.21
N GLN A 441 -20.91 -24.45 -10.41
CA GLN A 441 -20.50 -25.85 -10.63
C GLN A 441 -19.09 -26.18 -10.12
N MET A 442 -18.25 -25.17 -9.87
CA MET A 442 -16.92 -25.34 -9.29
C MET A 442 -16.92 -25.14 -7.77
N LEU A 443 -17.75 -24.25 -7.25
CA LEU A 443 -17.98 -24.08 -5.80
C LEU A 443 -18.66 -25.32 -5.20
N ASN A 444 -19.67 -25.88 -5.87
CA ASN A 444 -20.34 -27.14 -5.47
C ASN A 444 -19.47 -28.41 -5.64
N ARG A 445 -18.14 -28.26 -5.74
CA ARG A 445 -17.13 -29.33 -5.88
C ARG A 445 -16.05 -29.31 -4.80
N TYR A 446 -16.12 -28.35 -3.88
CA TYR A 446 -15.26 -28.18 -2.70
C TYR A 446 -16.10 -28.21 -1.42
#